data_AF-X1TFF9-F1
#
_entry.id   AF-X1TFF9-F1
#
_cell.length_a   1.000
_cell.length_b   1.000
_cell.length_c   1.000
_cell.angle_alpha   90.00
_cell.angle_beta   90.00
_cell.angle_gamma   90.00
#
_symmetry.space_group_name_H-M   'P 1'
#
loop_
_entity.id
_entity.type
_entity.pdbx_description
1 polymer ?
#
loop_
_entity_poly.entity_id
_entity_poly.type
_entity_poly.pdbx_seq_one_letter_code
_entity_poly.pdbx_strand_id
1 'polypeptide(L)'
;SFGTTVDHGNLIGLGDDDHAQYLNNARHDVLARHPLGTVVPHDNLADLAEKVHASLTGVNPSDHHVKTGNYEVFPNTELVTGLPAAAVGNVGRIMRERTGAGQVTKVFICVENAADGYEWVQIGIST
;
A
#
# COMPACT_ATOMS: atom_id res chain seq x y z
N SER A 1 -43.26 -32.41 40.79
CA SER A 1 -42.71 -31.17 40.23
C SER A 1 -41.22 -31.35 40.08
N PHE A 2 -40.65 -30.87 38.96
CA PHE A 2 -39.24 -31.03 38.58
C PHE A 2 -38.30 -30.31 39.57
N GLY A 3 -37.04 -30.76 39.59
CA GLY A 3 -36.00 -30.47 40.59
C GLY A 3 -36.03 -29.08 41.22
N THR A 4 -35.83 -29.05 42.54
CA THR A 4 -35.50 -27.83 43.26
C THR A 4 -34.17 -27.33 42.72
N THR A 5 -34.18 -26.26 41.93
CA THR A 5 -32.96 -25.57 41.53
C THR A 5 -32.25 -25.17 42.82
N VAL A 6 -31.19 -25.90 43.17
CA VAL A 6 -30.29 -25.49 44.25
C VAL A 6 -29.59 -24.25 43.71
N ASP A 7 -29.85 -23.11 44.34
CA ASP A 7 -29.04 -21.92 44.12
C ASP A 7 -27.62 -22.25 44.60
N HIS A 8 -26.68 -22.29 43.65
CA HIS A 8 -25.33 -22.81 43.89
C HIS A 8 -24.53 -21.89 44.81
N GLY A 9 -24.92 -20.61 44.95
CA GLY A 9 -24.26 -19.65 45.84
C GLY A 9 -24.30 -20.01 47.34
N ASN A 10 -25.14 -20.97 47.74
CA ASN A 10 -25.22 -21.47 49.13
C ASN A 10 -24.34 -22.71 49.42
N LEU A 11 -23.59 -23.22 48.42
CA LEU A 11 -22.62 -24.29 48.64
C LEU A 11 -21.28 -23.67 49.05
N ILE A 12 -20.68 -24.21 50.11
CA ILE A 12 -19.43 -23.68 50.68
C ILE A 12 -18.29 -23.93 49.67
N GLY A 13 -17.63 -22.84 49.22
CA GLY A 13 -16.60 -22.90 48.17
C GLY A 13 -17.14 -22.98 46.74
N LEU A 14 -18.43 -22.60 46.56
CA LEU A 14 -19.15 -22.51 45.29
C LEU A 14 -19.93 -21.18 45.11
N GLY A 15 -19.47 -20.07 45.70
CA GLY A 15 -20.02 -18.74 45.42
C GLY A 15 -19.97 -18.42 43.93
N ASP A 16 -20.93 -17.65 43.40
CA ASP A 16 -21.24 -17.57 41.96
C ASP A 16 -20.06 -17.31 40.99
N ASP A 17 -18.90 -16.87 41.49
CA ASP A 17 -17.66 -16.55 40.74
C ASP A 17 -16.45 -17.50 41.02
N ASP A 18 -16.59 -18.57 41.78
CA ASP A 18 -15.45 -19.45 42.10
C ASP A 18 -15.26 -20.65 41.17
N HIS A 19 -16.15 -20.82 40.19
CA HIS A 19 -15.94 -21.78 39.12
C HIS A 19 -14.87 -21.27 38.15
N ALA A 20 -13.60 -21.59 38.45
CA ALA A 20 -12.48 -21.14 37.63
C ALA A 20 -12.49 -21.64 36.17
N GLN A 21 -13.38 -22.57 35.86
CA GLN A 21 -13.61 -23.10 34.52
C GLN A 21 -14.58 -22.27 33.67
N TYR A 22 -15.45 -21.45 34.27
CA TYR A 22 -16.42 -20.63 33.53
C TYR A 22 -15.97 -19.17 33.47
N LEU A 23 -16.12 -18.58 32.28
CA LEU A 23 -15.73 -17.21 31.99
C LEU A 23 -16.87 -16.25 32.37
N ASN A 24 -16.57 -15.13 33.05
CA ASN A 24 -17.51 -14.03 33.28
C ASN A 24 -16.88 -12.68 32.91
N ASN A 25 -17.70 -11.63 32.86
CA ASN A 25 -17.26 -10.28 32.46
C ASN A 25 -16.11 -9.72 33.33
N ALA A 26 -16.08 -10.01 34.63
CA ALA A 26 -15.00 -9.54 35.51
C ALA A 26 -13.68 -10.31 35.27
N ARG A 27 -13.77 -11.58 34.85
CA ARG A 27 -12.63 -12.47 34.66
C ARG A 27 -12.12 -12.53 33.22
N HIS A 28 -12.87 -11.99 32.27
CA HIS A 28 -12.51 -11.91 30.85
C HIS A 28 -11.41 -10.88 30.56
N ASP A 29 -11.27 -9.84 31.40
CA ASP A 29 -10.42 -8.68 31.07
C ASP A 29 -9.03 -8.66 31.75
N VAL A 30 -8.60 -9.75 32.40
CA VAL A 30 -7.27 -9.79 33.03
C VAL A 30 -6.23 -10.38 32.08
N LEU A 31 -5.30 -9.54 31.62
CA LEU A 31 -4.19 -9.88 30.70
C LEU A 31 -3.38 -11.10 31.15
N ALA A 32 -3.26 -11.32 32.47
CA ALA A 32 -2.53 -12.46 33.03
C ALA A 32 -3.16 -13.83 32.71
N ARG A 33 -4.45 -13.90 32.38
CA ARG A 33 -5.18 -15.15 32.07
C ARG A 33 -5.58 -15.28 30.61
N HIS A 34 -5.64 -14.17 29.87
CA HIS A 34 -5.85 -14.15 28.42
C HIS A 34 -4.75 -13.31 27.76
N PRO A 35 -3.52 -13.85 27.60
CA PRO A 35 -2.51 -13.21 26.79
C PRO A 35 -3.08 -12.95 25.40
N LEU A 36 -3.01 -11.69 24.96
CA LEU A 36 -3.50 -11.23 23.66
C LEU A 36 -3.01 -12.18 22.56
N GLY A 37 -3.92 -12.70 21.72
CA GLY A 37 -3.59 -13.58 20.59
C GLY A 37 -3.51 -15.09 20.86
N THR A 38 -3.88 -15.59 22.05
CA THR A 38 -3.82 -17.05 22.35
C THR A 38 -5.18 -17.74 22.52
N VAL A 39 -6.16 -17.10 23.16
CA VAL A 39 -7.50 -17.66 23.39
C VAL A 39 -8.49 -17.20 22.32
N VAL A 40 -8.27 -16.01 21.76
CA VAL A 40 -9.12 -15.39 20.75
C VAL A 40 -8.23 -14.91 19.59
N PRO A 41 -8.22 -15.62 18.45
CA PRO A 41 -7.27 -15.35 17.36
C PRO A 41 -7.46 -14.02 16.63
N HIS A 42 -8.48 -13.21 16.96
CA HIS A 42 -8.78 -11.98 16.21
C HIS A 42 -8.04 -10.74 16.72
N ASP A 43 -7.31 -10.83 17.84
CA ASP A 43 -6.60 -9.69 18.43
C ASP A 43 -5.07 -9.81 18.32
N ASN A 44 -4.55 -10.57 17.36
CA ASN A 44 -3.13 -10.49 17.08
C ASN A 44 -2.84 -9.10 16.51
N LEU A 45 -2.34 -8.19 17.33
CA LEU A 45 -1.99 -6.83 16.95
C LEU A 45 -0.98 -6.81 15.78
N ALA A 46 -0.25 -7.91 15.59
CA ALA A 46 0.61 -8.12 14.43
C ALA A 46 -0.17 -8.25 13.11
N ASP A 47 -1.41 -8.74 13.13
CA ASP A 47 -2.29 -8.82 11.95
C ASP A 47 -2.80 -7.42 11.53
N LEU A 48 -2.89 -6.47 12.46
CA LEU A 48 -3.21 -5.07 12.17
C LEU A 48 -1.96 -4.25 11.78
N ALA A 49 -0.77 -4.70 12.18
CA ALA A 49 0.50 -4.04 11.85
C ALA A 49 0.87 -4.22 10.36
N GLU A 50 0.37 -5.26 9.69
CA GLU A 50 0.61 -5.54 8.26
C GLU A 50 -0.27 -4.68 7.32
N LYS A 51 -0.50 -3.42 7.68
CA LYS A 51 -1.03 -2.40 6.75
C LYS A 51 0.05 -1.36 6.41
N VAL A 52 1.31 -1.76 6.43
CA VAL A 52 2.42 -0.92 5.96
C VAL A 52 2.48 -1.04 4.44
N HIS A 53 2.58 0.09 3.72
CA HIS A 53 2.70 0.08 2.24
C HIS A 53 3.87 -0.79 1.73
N ALA A 54 4.85 -1.10 2.58
CA ALA A 54 5.95 -2.01 2.28
C ALA A 54 5.53 -3.49 2.07
N SER A 55 4.31 -3.90 2.45
CA SER A 55 3.81 -5.26 2.22
C SER A 55 3.23 -5.49 0.82
N LEU A 56 2.97 -4.41 0.06
CA LEU A 56 2.55 -4.50 -1.34
C LEU A 56 3.78 -4.77 -2.22
N THR A 57 3.99 -6.04 -2.59
CA THR A 57 5.03 -6.41 -3.53
C THR A 57 4.77 -5.74 -4.88
N GLY A 58 5.73 -4.95 -5.37
CA GLY A 58 5.62 -4.23 -6.65
C GLY A 58 5.06 -2.81 -6.55
N VAL A 59 4.92 -2.25 -5.34
CA VAL A 59 4.53 -0.86 -5.12
C VAL A 59 5.55 -0.17 -4.19
N ASN A 60 6.33 0.75 -4.75
CA ASN A 60 7.28 1.63 -4.07
C ASN A 60 6.61 2.98 -3.75
N PRO A 61 7.23 3.84 -2.91
CA PRO A 61 6.72 5.18 -2.61
C PRO A 61 6.45 6.07 -3.84
N SER A 62 7.06 5.76 -4.99
CA SER A 62 6.85 6.45 -6.27
C SER A 62 5.72 5.86 -7.14
N ASP A 63 5.26 4.65 -6.85
CA ASP A 63 4.23 3.95 -7.64
C ASP A 63 2.81 4.47 -7.37
N HIS A 64 2.67 5.36 -6.39
CA HIS A 64 1.52 6.25 -6.26
C HIS A 64 1.99 7.66 -6.63
N HIS A 65 2.05 7.97 -7.93
CA HIS A 65 2.44 9.30 -8.42
C HIS A 65 1.79 10.35 -7.53
N VAL A 66 2.59 11.17 -6.86
CA VAL A 66 2.08 12.29 -6.07
C VAL A 66 1.29 13.16 -7.05
N LYS A 67 -0.06 13.12 -6.97
CA LYS A 67 -0.91 13.99 -7.78
C LYS A 67 -0.71 15.42 -7.31
N THR A 68 0.24 16.14 -7.93
CA THR A 68 0.50 17.56 -7.66
C THR A 68 -0.51 18.46 -8.40
N GLY A 69 -1.82 18.14 -8.32
CA GLY A 69 -2.91 18.97 -8.85
C GLY A 69 -3.67 18.40 -10.07
N ASN A 70 -4.63 19.18 -10.59
CA ASN A 70 -5.55 18.84 -11.70
C ASN A 70 -4.89 18.62 -13.06
N TYR A 71 -3.58 18.77 -13.14
CA TYR A 71 -2.78 18.54 -14.32
C TYR A 71 -2.16 17.17 -14.09
N GLU A 72 -2.79 16.14 -14.63
CA GLU A 72 -2.26 14.79 -14.55
C GLU A 72 -0.85 14.80 -15.13
N VAL A 73 0.11 14.64 -14.22
CA VAL A 73 1.54 14.67 -14.46
C VAL A 73 1.88 13.45 -15.31
N PHE A 74 1.74 13.55 -16.64
CA PHE A 74 2.83 13.02 -17.44
C PHE A 74 4.07 13.74 -16.91
N PRO A 75 5.03 13.02 -16.29
CA PRO A 75 6.17 13.64 -15.64
C PRO A 75 6.75 14.60 -16.65
N ASN A 76 6.64 15.89 -16.32
CA ASN A 76 7.21 17.03 -17.01
C ASN A 76 8.25 16.55 -18.02
N THR A 77 7.83 16.30 -19.28
CA THR A 77 8.47 15.35 -20.22
C THR A 77 9.96 15.25 -20.00
N GLU A 78 10.44 14.04 -19.63
CA GLU A 78 11.79 13.79 -19.11
C GLU A 78 12.83 14.68 -19.79
N LEU A 79 13.52 15.54 -19.02
CA LEU A 79 14.56 16.41 -19.55
C LEU A 79 15.86 15.63 -19.60
N VAL A 80 16.26 15.24 -20.79
CA VAL A 80 17.49 14.49 -21.06
C VAL A 80 18.55 15.37 -21.71
N THR A 81 19.82 15.06 -21.49
CA THR A 81 20.94 15.70 -22.20
C THR A 81 21.21 15.07 -23.57
N GLY A 82 20.60 13.92 -23.84
CA GLY A 82 20.54 13.25 -25.14
C GLY A 82 19.45 12.19 -25.13
N LEU A 83 18.74 12.03 -26.24
CA LEU A 83 17.70 11.03 -26.36
C LEU A 83 18.30 9.60 -26.34
N PRO A 84 17.65 8.65 -25.64
CA PRO A 84 18.04 7.24 -25.73
C PRO A 84 17.76 6.69 -27.12
N ALA A 85 18.31 5.50 -27.43
CA ALA A 85 17.98 4.80 -28.66
C ALA A 85 16.46 4.63 -28.81
N ALA A 86 15.93 4.97 -29.99
CA ALA A 86 14.53 4.73 -30.30
C ALA A 86 14.28 3.22 -30.33
N ALA A 87 13.23 2.78 -29.63
CA ALA A 87 12.90 1.36 -29.45
C ALA A 87 11.41 1.23 -29.10
N VAL A 88 10.86 0.02 -29.24
CA VAL A 88 9.45 -0.30 -28.90
C VAL A 88 9.04 0.17 -27.51
N GLY A 89 9.92 0.03 -26.51
CA GLY A 89 9.66 0.46 -25.13
C GLY A 89 9.57 1.99 -24.95
N ASN A 90 9.91 2.76 -25.99
CA ASN A 90 9.85 4.21 -25.99
C ASN A 90 8.70 4.78 -26.83
N VAL A 91 8.00 3.98 -27.65
CA VAL A 91 6.92 4.48 -28.53
C VAL A 91 5.85 5.21 -27.72
N GLY A 92 5.43 6.38 -28.19
CA GLY A 92 4.48 7.26 -27.52
C GLY A 92 5.06 8.11 -26.40
N ARG A 93 6.30 7.87 -25.96
CA ARG A 93 6.96 8.75 -24.98
C ARG A 93 7.23 10.12 -25.59
N ILE A 94 6.94 11.16 -24.81
CA ILE A 94 7.33 12.54 -25.12
C ILE A 94 8.48 12.93 -24.19
N MET A 95 9.58 13.43 -24.75
CA MET A 95 10.80 13.82 -24.02
C MET A 95 11.23 15.24 -24.39
N ARG A 96 11.95 15.89 -23.48
CA ARG A 96 12.64 17.15 -23.76
C ARG A 96 14.13 16.91 -23.80
N GLU A 97 14.80 17.36 -24.85
CA GLU A 97 16.26 17.35 -24.92
C GLU A 97 16.80 18.76 -24.66
N ARG A 98 17.82 18.84 -23.80
CA ARG A 98 18.69 20.01 -23.67
C ARG A 98 20.12 19.54 -23.45
N THR A 99 20.96 19.72 -24.46
CA THR A 99 22.35 19.22 -24.48
C THR A 99 23.28 19.86 -23.45
N GLY A 100 22.90 20.99 -22.87
CA GLY A 100 23.66 21.66 -21.81
C GLY A 100 22.94 22.88 -21.23
N ALA A 101 23.51 23.45 -20.17
CA ALA A 101 23.00 24.69 -19.60
C ALA A 101 23.03 25.82 -20.65
N GLY A 102 21.93 26.58 -20.75
CA GLY A 102 21.78 27.68 -21.72
C GLY A 102 21.56 27.24 -23.17
N GLN A 103 21.46 25.93 -23.46
CA GLN A 103 21.10 25.44 -24.78
C GLN A 103 19.59 25.42 -24.98
N VAL A 104 19.17 25.41 -26.24
CA VAL A 104 17.77 25.29 -26.64
C VAL A 104 17.15 24.01 -26.08
N THR A 105 15.87 24.08 -25.73
CA THR A 105 15.10 22.89 -25.34
C THR A 105 14.27 22.46 -26.53
N LYS A 106 14.41 21.19 -26.92
CA LYS A 106 13.63 20.57 -28.00
C LYS A 106 12.66 19.57 -27.40
N VAL A 107 11.47 19.42 -27.98
CA VAL A 107 10.48 18.42 -27.59
C VAL A 107 10.39 17.37 -28.67
N PHE A 108 10.44 16.10 -28.28
CA PHE A 108 10.37 14.95 -29.18
C PHE A 108 9.28 13.97 -28.77
N ILE A 109 8.74 13.23 -29.74
CA ILE A 109 7.89 12.06 -29.53
C ILE A 109 8.53 10.85 -30.23
N CYS A 110 8.59 9.70 -29.56
CA CYS A 110 9.04 8.46 -30.20
C CYS A 110 7.86 7.83 -30.94
N VAL A 111 8.07 7.48 -32.20
CA VAL A 111 7.07 6.85 -33.06
C VAL A 111 7.64 5.57 -33.67
N GLU A 112 6.73 4.67 -34.05
CA GLU A 112 7.03 3.50 -34.86
C GLU A 112 6.67 3.80 -36.32
N ASN A 113 7.57 3.46 -37.23
CA ASN A 113 7.36 3.56 -38.66
C ASN A 113 6.73 2.26 -39.21
N ALA A 114 6.45 2.22 -40.51
CA ALA A 114 5.75 1.10 -41.13
C ALA A 114 6.53 -0.23 -41.21
N ALA A 115 7.78 -0.30 -40.72
CA ALA A 115 8.66 -1.46 -40.80
C ALA A 115 9.27 -1.84 -39.44
N ASP A 116 8.52 -1.63 -38.35
CA ASP A 116 8.96 -1.84 -36.95
C ASP A 116 10.25 -1.05 -36.61
N GLY A 117 10.52 0.02 -37.37
CA GLY A 117 11.60 0.95 -37.11
C GLY A 117 11.12 2.05 -36.18
N TYR A 118 11.95 2.44 -35.22
CA TYR A 118 11.61 3.45 -34.23
C TYR A 118 12.40 4.72 -34.46
N GLU A 119 11.77 5.87 -34.31
CA GLU A 119 12.45 7.16 -34.44
C GLU A 119 11.90 8.21 -33.47
N TRP A 120 12.74 9.20 -33.15
CA TRP A 120 12.36 10.39 -32.41
C TRP A 120 12.03 11.53 -33.36
N VAL A 121 10.78 12.00 -33.33
CA VAL A 121 10.30 13.12 -34.14
C VAL A 121 10.27 14.38 -33.30
N GLN A 122 10.97 15.43 -33.74
CA GLN A 122 10.93 16.74 -33.08
C GLN A 122 9.58 17.43 -33.36
N ILE A 123 8.87 17.81 -32.31
CA ILE A 123 7.56 18.48 -32.40
C ILE A 123 7.59 19.93 -31.89
N GLY A 124 8.70 20.36 -31.28
CA GLY A 124 8.86 21.73 -30.83
C GLY A 124 10.31 22.08 -30.46
N ILE A 125 10.61 23.37 -30.46
CA ILE A 125 11.89 23.93 -30.02
C ILE A 125 11.66 25.28 -29.37
N SER A 126 12.35 25.54 -28.26
CA SER A 126 12.40 26.87 -27.63
C SER A 126 13.27 27.79 -28.47
N THR A 127 12.69 28.89 -28.93
CA THR A 127 13.37 29.99 -29.64
C THR A 127 13.74 31.11 -28.70
#